data_AF-A0A1W9U6D9-F1
#
_entry.id   AF-A0A1W9U6D9-F1
#
_cell.length_a   1.000
_cell.length_b   1.000
_cell.length_c   1.000
_cell.angle_alpha   90.00
_cell.angle_beta   90.00
_cell.angle_gamma   90.00
#
_symmetry.space_group_name_H-M   'P 1'
#
loop_
_entity.id
_entity.type
_entity.pdbx_description
1 polymer ?
#
loop_
_entity_poly.entity_id
_entity_poly.type
_entity_poly.pdbx_seq_one_letter_code
_entity_poly.pdbx_strand_id
1 'polypeptide(L)'
;MTTFNGIYDEIVDKIATPRARLILLEILKKEAKPEQVIQACLKALESFPDDINIRKLLAETYFEQGSIELAKVELEKISQHIDELSSVFKLQAELFRKEGMAEKAINSLKLYLAHHSNDHDAAQLLSELSAPPKEEVSILPTSTLAEIYYKQGELEEAIKIYTQVVKDFPGDEKYKNRLKELKEIKVSCYQSTT
;
A
#
# COMPACT_ATOMS: atom_id res chain seq x y z
N MET A 1 21.71 -39.76 -34.37
CA MET A 1 21.91 -38.72 -33.35
C MET A 1 20.72 -38.78 -32.42
N THR A 2 20.94 -38.96 -31.12
CA THR A 2 19.86 -38.87 -30.12
C THR A 2 19.39 -37.42 -30.10
N THR A 3 18.13 -37.15 -30.40
CA THR A 3 17.57 -35.79 -30.32
C THR A 3 17.49 -35.36 -28.87
N PHE A 4 17.61 -34.06 -28.59
CA PHE A 4 17.52 -33.52 -27.23
C PHE A 4 16.23 -33.95 -26.52
N ASN A 5 15.11 -34.10 -27.25
CA ASN A 5 13.87 -34.69 -26.73
C ASN A 5 14.06 -36.08 -26.10
N GLY A 6 14.77 -36.99 -26.77
CA GLY A 6 14.98 -38.34 -26.24
C GLY A 6 15.79 -38.32 -24.95
N ILE A 7 16.77 -37.40 -24.87
CA ILE A 7 17.56 -37.19 -23.66
C ILE A 7 16.70 -36.56 -22.56
N TYR A 8 15.84 -35.60 -22.90
CA TYR A 8 14.91 -34.95 -21.96
C TYR A 8 14.02 -35.98 -21.27
N ASP A 9 13.38 -36.87 -22.04
CA ASP A 9 12.47 -37.88 -21.50
C ASP A 9 13.18 -38.86 -20.53
N GLU A 10 14.46 -39.18 -20.77
CA GLU A 10 15.25 -40.08 -19.91
C GLU A 10 15.69 -39.45 -18.57
N ILE A 11 15.78 -38.12 -18.51
CA ILE A 11 16.34 -37.40 -17.37
C ILE A 11 15.31 -36.57 -16.59
N VAL A 12 14.20 -36.16 -17.22
CA VAL A 12 13.22 -35.25 -16.60
C VAL A 12 12.65 -35.79 -15.29
N ASP A 13 12.38 -37.11 -15.24
CA ASP A 13 11.83 -37.78 -14.06
C ASP A 13 12.86 -37.93 -12.93
N LYS A 14 14.16 -37.82 -13.25
CA LYS A 14 15.27 -37.88 -12.27
C LYS A 14 15.59 -36.50 -11.68
N ILE A 15 15.07 -35.43 -12.27
CA ILE A 15 15.37 -34.06 -11.85
C ILE A 15 14.33 -33.61 -10.83
N ALA A 16 14.77 -33.54 -9.57
CA ALA A 16 13.93 -33.18 -8.44
C ALA A 16 13.76 -31.67 -8.22
N THR A 17 14.48 -30.81 -8.95
CA THR A 17 14.44 -29.36 -8.72
C THR A 17 13.66 -28.63 -9.82
N PRO A 18 12.71 -27.73 -9.46
CA PRO A 18 11.94 -26.98 -10.46
C PRO A 18 12.81 -26.13 -11.37
N ARG A 19 13.85 -25.50 -10.81
CA ARG A 19 14.79 -24.66 -11.56
C ARG A 19 15.58 -25.42 -12.64
N ALA A 20 16.08 -26.62 -12.33
CA ALA A 20 16.77 -27.42 -13.34
C ALA A 20 15.80 -27.94 -14.41
N ARG A 21 14.56 -28.26 -14.01
CA ARG A 21 13.50 -28.67 -14.94
C ARG A 21 13.11 -27.54 -15.90
N LEU A 22 13.03 -26.30 -15.41
CA LEU A 22 12.80 -25.11 -16.23
C LEU A 22 13.90 -24.90 -17.28
N ILE A 23 15.17 -24.98 -16.89
CA ILE A 23 16.30 -24.81 -17.82
C ILE A 23 16.21 -25.83 -18.97
N LEU A 24 15.88 -27.08 -18.67
CA LEU A 24 15.72 -28.10 -19.71
C LEU A 24 14.54 -27.81 -20.64
N LEU A 25 13.42 -27.34 -20.09
CA LEU A 25 12.26 -26.94 -20.89
C LEU A 25 12.57 -25.75 -21.80
N GLU A 26 13.37 -24.78 -21.34
CA GLU A 26 13.81 -23.64 -22.16
C GLU A 26 14.74 -24.08 -23.31
N ILE A 27 15.62 -25.06 -23.06
CA ILE A 27 16.45 -25.66 -24.12
C ILE A 27 15.56 -26.43 -25.09
N LEU A 28 14.60 -27.20 -24.56
CA LEU A 28 13.62 -27.94 -25.36
C LEU A 28 12.84 -27.00 -26.29
N LYS A 29 12.40 -25.83 -25.79
CA LYS A 29 11.66 -24.83 -26.59
C LYS A 29 12.44 -24.36 -27.83
N LYS A 30 13.77 -24.27 -27.73
CA LYS A 30 14.61 -23.78 -28.85
C LYS A 30 14.75 -24.80 -29.98
N GLU A 31 14.63 -26.08 -29.66
CA GLU A 31 14.93 -27.18 -30.61
C GLU A 31 13.68 -27.97 -31.03
N ALA A 32 12.64 -27.99 -30.20
CA ALA A 32 11.45 -28.81 -30.36
C ALA A 32 10.28 -28.04 -30.98
N LYS A 33 9.28 -28.80 -31.45
CA LYS A 33 8.00 -28.22 -31.90
C LYS A 33 7.13 -27.81 -30.70
N PRO A 34 6.26 -26.80 -30.84
CA PRO A 34 5.42 -26.31 -29.75
C PRO A 34 4.63 -27.41 -29.02
N GLU A 35 4.14 -28.43 -29.74
CA GLU A 35 3.38 -29.52 -29.15
C GLU A 35 4.19 -30.34 -28.13
N GLN A 36 5.48 -30.56 -28.41
CA GLN A 36 6.36 -31.33 -27.53
C GLN A 36 6.72 -30.53 -26.27
N VAL A 37 6.94 -29.23 -26.44
CA VAL A 37 7.18 -28.31 -25.33
C VAL A 37 5.98 -28.25 -24.40
N ILE A 38 4.76 -28.18 -24.95
CA ILE A 38 3.52 -28.21 -24.18
C ILE A 38 3.42 -29.50 -23.35
N GLN A 39 3.62 -30.66 -23.96
CA GLN A 39 3.56 -31.95 -23.24
C GLN A 39 4.61 -32.03 -22.12
N ALA A 40 5.83 -31.59 -22.40
CA ALA A 40 6.90 -31.55 -21.41
C ALA A 40 6.59 -30.60 -20.24
N CYS A 41 6.02 -29.42 -20.52
CA CYS A 41 5.58 -28.48 -19.48
C CYS A 41 4.45 -29.07 -18.63
N LEU A 42 3.44 -29.70 -19.24
CA LEU A 42 2.35 -30.35 -18.52
C LEU A 42 2.87 -31.44 -17.58
N LYS A 43 3.76 -32.32 -18.08
CA LYS A 43 4.42 -33.35 -17.25
C LYS A 43 5.23 -32.72 -16.12
N ALA A 44 5.92 -31.62 -16.38
CA ALA A 44 6.68 -30.91 -15.35
C ALA A 44 5.78 -30.36 -14.23
N LEU A 45 4.60 -29.83 -14.59
CA LEU A 45 3.60 -29.31 -13.65
C LEU A 45 2.91 -30.41 -12.84
N GLU A 46 2.95 -31.68 -13.25
CA GLU A 46 2.46 -32.78 -12.40
C GLU A 46 3.29 -32.92 -11.11
N SER A 47 4.60 -32.63 -11.16
CA SER A 47 5.43 -32.62 -9.95
C SER A 47 5.53 -31.25 -9.29
N PHE A 48 5.38 -30.18 -10.06
CA PHE A 48 5.51 -28.79 -9.61
C PHE A 48 4.29 -27.97 -10.02
N PRO A 49 3.11 -28.23 -9.43
CA PRO A 49 1.84 -27.64 -9.88
C PRO A 49 1.84 -26.11 -9.82
N ASP A 50 2.60 -25.52 -8.90
CA ASP A 50 2.54 -24.08 -8.63
C ASP A 50 3.77 -23.33 -9.16
N ASP A 51 4.60 -23.97 -10.01
CA ASP A 51 5.76 -23.30 -10.60
C ASP A 51 5.33 -22.27 -11.66
N ILE A 52 5.37 -21.01 -11.24
CA ILE A 52 5.01 -19.84 -12.07
C ILE A 52 5.82 -19.78 -13.36
N ASN A 53 7.10 -20.16 -13.35
CA ASN A 53 7.95 -20.05 -14.53
C ASN A 53 7.58 -21.12 -15.58
N ILE A 54 7.28 -22.33 -15.13
CA ILE A 54 6.84 -23.42 -16.02
C ILE A 54 5.45 -23.08 -16.59
N ARG A 55 4.52 -22.57 -15.77
CA ARG A 55 3.23 -22.07 -16.26
C ARG A 55 3.38 -20.95 -17.28
N LYS A 56 4.30 -20.00 -17.04
CA LYS A 56 4.58 -18.91 -17.97
C LYS A 56 5.09 -19.44 -19.31
N LEU A 57 6.04 -20.37 -19.28
CA LEU A 57 6.58 -21.01 -20.48
C LEU A 57 5.47 -21.76 -21.26
N LEU A 58 4.58 -22.46 -20.56
CA LEU A 58 3.42 -23.10 -21.15
C LEU A 58 2.47 -22.10 -21.81
N ALA A 59 2.15 -20.99 -21.14
CA ALA A 59 1.29 -19.93 -21.66
C ALA A 59 1.88 -19.27 -22.91
N GLU A 60 3.17 -18.95 -22.92
CA GLU A 60 3.88 -18.41 -24.07
C GLU A 60 3.85 -19.39 -25.24
N THR A 61 4.07 -20.68 -24.98
CA THR A 61 4.05 -21.72 -26.02
C THR A 61 2.64 -21.89 -26.62
N TYR A 62 1.59 -21.87 -25.79
CA TYR A 62 0.21 -21.86 -26.28
C TYR A 62 -0.10 -20.62 -27.12
N PHE A 63 0.38 -19.45 -26.70
CA PHE A 63 0.20 -18.21 -27.45
C PHE A 63 0.89 -18.25 -28.82
N GLU A 64 2.14 -18.74 -28.87
CA GLU A 64 2.90 -18.93 -30.12
C GLU A 64 2.20 -19.90 -31.09
N GLN A 65 1.51 -20.92 -30.57
CA GLN A 65 0.73 -21.87 -31.36
C GLN A 65 -0.65 -21.33 -31.78
N GLY A 66 -1.05 -20.12 -31.32
CA GLY A 66 -2.37 -19.54 -31.57
C GLY A 66 -3.48 -20.08 -30.67
N SER A 67 -3.16 -20.89 -29.66
CA SER A 67 -4.11 -21.42 -28.67
C SER A 67 -4.41 -20.39 -27.57
N ILE A 68 -5.06 -19.29 -27.96
CA ILE A 68 -5.25 -18.11 -27.10
C ILE A 68 -5.99 -18.42 -25.79
N GLU A 69 -7.06 -19.24 -25.85
CA GLU A 69 -7.86 -19.54 -24.65
C GLU A 69 -7.07 -20.36 -23.61
N LEU A 70 -6.23 -21.31 -24.05
CA LEU A 70 -5.37 -22.07 -23.14
C LEU A 70 -4.27 -21.19 -22.54
N ALA A 71 -3.70 -20.27 -23.32
CA ALA A 71 -2.74 -19.30 -22.82
C ALA A 71 -3.35 -18.41 -21.72
N LYS A 72 -4.57 -17.92 -21.91
CA LYS A 72 -5.29 -17.13 -20.90
C LYS A 72 -5.49 -17.90 -19.60
N VAL A 73 -5.94 -19.15 -19.68
CA VAL A 73 -6.16 -19.99 -18.50
C VAL A 73 -4.87 -20.16 -17.68
N GLU A 74 -3.73 -20.38 -18.33
CA GLU A 74 -2.46 -20.50 -17.61
C GLU A 74 -1.99 -19.15 -17.03
N LEU A 75 -2.21 -18.03 -17.73
CA LEU A 75 -1.93 -16.69 -17.20
C LEU A 75 -2.82 -16.33 -15.99
N GLU A 76 -4.11 -16.72 -16.01
CA GLU A 76 -5.01 -16.51 -14.88
C GLU A 76 -4.54 -17.25 -13.63
N LYS A 77 -4.05 -18.49 -13.77
CA LYS A 77 -3.48 -19.25 -12.65
C LYS A 77 -2.23 -18.57 -12.07
N ILE A 78 -1.39 -17.98 -12.92
CA ILE A 78 -0.22 -17.20 -12.49
C ILE A 78 -0.67 -15.95 -11.73
N SER A 79 -1.63 -15.19 -12.28
CA SER A 79 -2.17 -14.00 -11.63
C SER A 79 -2.76 -14.32 -10.26
N GLN A 80 -3.53 -15.40 -10.13
CA GLN A 80 -4.08 -15.87 -8.84
C GLN A 80 -2.97 -16.14 -7.81
N HIS A 81 -1.90 -16.83 -8.21
CA HIS A 81 -0.75 -17.07 -7.33
C HIS A 81 -0.06 -15.77 -6.88
N ILE A 82 0.07 -14.80 -7.78
CA ILE A 82 0.64 -13.49 -7.45
C ILE A 82 -0.28 -12.74 -6.46
N ASP A 83 -1.60 -12.80 -6.67
CA ASP A 83 -2.59 -12.16 -5.80
C ASP A 83 -2.56 -12.77 -4.39
N GLU A 84 -2.41 -14.09 -4.25
CA GLU A 84 -2.22 -14.76 -2.97
C GLU A 84 -0.94 -14.31 -2.25
N LEU A 85 0.18 -14.23 -2.99
CA LEU A 85 1.48 -13.80 -2.46
C LEU A 85 1.53 -12.31 -2.14
N SER A 86 0.67 -11.48 -2.75
CA SER A 86 0.66 -10.03 -2.54
C SER A 86 0.34 -9.64 -1.08
N SER A 87 -0.22 -10.56 -0.27
CA SER A 87 -0.38 -10.42 1.18
C SER A 87 0.92 -10.08 1.92
N VAL A 88 2.09 -10.46 1.37
CA VAL A 88 3.42 -10.08 1.88
C VAL A 88 3.57 -8.55 1.97
N PHE A 89 2.99 -7.80 1.02
CA PHE A 89 3.07 -6.34 1.03
C PHE A 89 2.27 -5.72 2.18
N LYS A 90 1.18 -6.38 2.63
CA LYS A 90 0.43 -5.96 3.83
C LYS A 90 1.30 -6.12 5.09
N LEU A 91 1.99 -7.25 5.22
CA LEU A 91 2.92 -7.48 6.33
C LEU A 91 4.09 -6.49 6.31
N GLN A 92 4.67 -6.20 5.13
CA GLN A 92 5.72 -5.19 5.00
C GLN A 92 5.23 -3.80 5.42
N ALA A 93 4.01 -3.42 5.07
CA ALA A 93 3.43 -2.15 5.49
C ALA A 93 3.29 -2.07 7.01
N GLU A 94 2.82 -3.13 7.66
CA GLU A 94 2.73 -3.20 9.11
C GLU A 94 4.09 -3.10 9.81
N LEU A 95 5.11 -3.77 9.26
CA LEU A 95 6.49 -3.71 9.76
C LEU A 95 7.03 -2.28 9.67
N PHE A 96 6.97 -1.67 8.47
CA PHE A 96 7.45 -0.31 8.26
C PHE A 96 6.67 0.71 9.10
N ARG A 97 5.37 0.51 9.33
CA ARG A 97 4.58 1.34 10.24
C ARG A 97 5.10 1.26 11.66
N LYS A 98 5.42 0.06 12.17
CA LYS A 98 5.98 -0.12 13.52
C LYS A 98 7.38 0.50 13.66
N GLU A 99 8.15 0.53 12.59
CA GLU A 99 9.48 1.17 12.54
C GLU A 99 9.41 2.69 12.31
N GLY A 100 8.23 3.28 12.15
CA GLY A 100 8.04 4.71 11.88
C GLY A 100 8.40 5.13 10.45
N MET A 101 8.63 4.19 9.54
CA MET A 101 8.98 4.44 8.13
C MET A 101 7.73 4.65 7.27
N ALA A 102 7.02 5.76 7.50
CA ALA A 102 5.72 6.04 6.89
C ALA A 102 5.68 5.92 5.35
N GLU A 103 6.66 6.50 4.63
CA GLU A 103 6.70 6.41 3.17
C GLU A 103 6.82 4.98 2.64
N LYS A 104 7.65 4.15 3.29
CA LYS A 104 7.79 2.74 2.90
C LYS A 104 6.51 1.96 3.18
N ALA A 105 5.86 2.22 4.33
CA ALA A 105 4.59 1.61 4.66
C ALA A 105 3.50 1.95 3.62
N ILE A 106 3.41 3.22 3.21
CA ILE A 106 2.50 3.69 2.16
C ILE A 106 2.76 2.96 0.84
N ASN A 107 4.03 2.85 0.42
CA ASN A 107 4.38 2.18 -0.83
C ASN A 107 4.03 0.69 -0.81
N SER A 108 4.28 0.00 0.31
CA SER A 108 3.88 -1.41 0.46
C SER A 108 2.36 -1.58 0.45
N LEU A 109 1.59 -0.70 1.09
CA LEU A 109 0.12 -0.71 1.02
C LEU A 109 -0.42 -0.48 -0.39
N LYS A 110 0.20 0.41 -1.17
CA LYS A 110 -0.16 0.63 -2.58
C LYS A 110 0.05 -0.62 -3.43
N LEU A 111 1.16 -1.33 -3.23
CA LEU A 111 1.44 -2.59 -3.92
C LEU A 111 0.42 -3.67 -3.55
N TYR A 112 0.04 -3.77 -2.27
CA TYR A 112 -1.02 -4.69 -1.83
C TYR A 112 -2.38 -4.36 -2.49
N LEU A 113 -2.80 -3.10 -2.46
CA LEU A 113 -4.09 -2.66 -3.00
C LEU A 113 -4.18 -2.74 -4.54
N ALA A 114 -3.05 -2.82 -5.23
CA ALA A 114 -3.04 -3.07 -6.67
C ALA A 114 -3.61 -4.46 -7.02
N HIS A 115 -3.48 -5.43 -6.10
CA HIS A 115 -4.03 -6.78 -6.22
C HIS A 115 -5.36 -6.93 -5.45
N HIS A 116 -5.53 -6.19 -4.35
CA HIS A 116 -6.69 -6.26 -3.44
C HIS A 116 -7.47 -4.95 -3.37
N SER A 117 -7.99 -4.47 -4.51
CA SER A 117 -8.64 -3.15 -4.60
C SER A 117 -9.90 -2.98 -3.72
N ASN A 118 -10.52 -4.09 -3.30
CA ASN A 118 -11.72 -4.10 -2.45
C ASN A 118 -11.41 -4.20 -0.94
N ASP A 119 -10.14 -4.25 -0.52
CA ASP A 119 -9.77 -4.26 0.91
C ASP A 119 -9.94 -2.85 1.50
N HIS A 120 -11.13 -2.59 2.03
CA HIS A 120 -11.49 -1.31 2.65
C HIS A 120 -10.60 -0.94 3.85
N ASP A 121 -10.18 -1.92 4.64
CA ASP A 121 -9.34 -1.70 5.82
C ASP A 121 -7.95 -1.22 5.39
N ALA A 122 -7.36 -1.87 4.38
CA ALA A 122 -6.08 -1.44 3.81
C ALA A 122 -6.17 -0.08 3.13
N ALA A 123 -7.28 0.23 2.44
CA ALA A 123 -7.52 1.54 1.85
C ALA A 123 -7.63 2.64 2.91
N GLN A 124 -8.32 2.37 4.02
CA GLN A 124 -8.42 3.29 5.15
C GLN A 124 -7.04 3.52 5.78
N LEU A 125 -6.28 2.44 6.05
CA LEU A 125 -4.94 2.55 6.61
C LEU A 125 -3.99 3.36 5.72
N LEU A 126 -4.09 3.18 4.40
CA LEU A 126 -3.33 4.00 3.43
C LEU A 126 -3.72 5.48 3.53
N SER A 127 -5.01 5.79 3.68
CA SER A 127 -5.49 7.16 3.86
C SER A 127 -4.99 7.78 5.17
N GLU A 128 -4.97 7.01 6.27
CA GLU A 128 -4.47 7.46 7.57
C GLU A 128 -2.97 7.77 7.54
N LEU A 129 -2.17 6.91 6.88
CA LEU A 129 -0.73 7.10 6.76
C LEU A 129 -0.36 8.21 5.77
N SER A 130 -1.17 8.42 4.73
CA SER A 130 -0.94 9.47 3.72
C SER A 130 -1.49 10.82 4.12
N ALA A 131 -2.33 10.87 5.15
CA ALA A 131 -2.77 12.15 5.69
C ALA A 131 -1.53 12.91 6.19
N PRO A 132 -1.42 14.22 5.91
CA PRO A 132 -0.45 15.04 6.62
C PRO A 132 -0.67 14.80 8.11
N PRO A 133 0.39 14.74 8.95
CA PRO A 133 0.21 14.61 10.38
C PRO A 133 -0.84 15.64 10.74
N LYS A 134 -1.99 15.16 11.26
CA LYS A 134 -3.00 16.06 11.81
C LYS A 134 -2.17 16.95 12.70
N GLU A 135 -2.05 18.23 12.34
CA GLU A 135 -1.48 19.19 13.24
C GLU A 135 -2.28 18.95 14.51
N GLU A 136 -1.65 18.31 15.49
CA GLU A 136 -1.97 18.58 16.87
C GLU A 136 -1.73 20.07 16.95
N VAL A 137 -2.78 20.84 16.65
CA VAL A 137 -2.91 22.19 17.11
C VAL A 137 -2.86 21.98 18.60
N SER A 138 -1.65 21.97 19.14
CA SER A 138 -1.39 21.91 20.56
C SER A 138 -2.32 22.97 21.12
N ILE A 139 -3.30 22.55 21.90
CA ILE A 139 -4.35 23.44 22.41
C ILE A 139 -3.79 24.30 23.56
N LEU A 140 -2.64 23.87 24.10
CA LEU A 140 -1.94 24.45 25.25
C LEU A 140 -1.18 25.77 25.00
N PRO A 141 -0.68 26.14 23.80
CA PRO A 141 -0.06 27.43 23.54
C PRO A 141 -1.11 28.53 23.32
N THR A 142 -2.37 28.23 23.03
CA THR A 142 -3.35 29.21 22.53
C THR A 142 -3.80 30.21 23.59
N SER A 143 -3.96 29.79 24.85
CA SER A 143 -4.20 30.74 25.96
C SER A 143 -2.96 31.57 26.26
N THR A 144 -1.77 30.98 26.22
CA THR A 144 -0.51 31.71 26.46
C THR A 144 -0.27 32.76 25.37
N LEU A 145 -0.54 32.40 24.12
CA LEU A 145 -0.46 33.30 22.97
C LEU A 145 -1.47 34.45 23.09
N ALA A 146 -2.72 34.16 23.46
CA ALA A 146 -3.72 35.20 23.69
C ALA A 146 -3.33 36.16 24.82
N GLU A 147 -2.73 35.65 25.91
CA GLU A 147 -2.21 36.50 26.99
C GLU A 147 -0.99 37.32 26.56
N ILE A 148 -0.16 36.82 25.64
CA ILE A 148 0.96 37.58 25.05
C ILE A 148 0.42 38.75 24.21
N TYR A 149 -0.54 38.49 23.33
CA TYR A 149 -1.17 39.55 22.52
C TYR A 149 -1.83 40.62 23.40
N TYR A 150 -2.54 40.22 24.46
CA TYR A 150 -3.11 41.17 25.41
C TYR A 150 -2.03 42.04 26.07
N LYS A 151 -0.92 41.43 26.53
CA LYS A 151 0.20 42.18 27.13
C LYS A 151 0.92 43.11 26.15
N GLN A 152 0.86 42.81 24.86
CA GLN A 152 1.39 43.67 23.78
C GLN A 152 0.44 44.81 23.40
N GLY A 153 -0.77 44.86 24.00
CA GLY A 153 -1.78 45.86 23.69
C GLY A 153 -2.67 45.50 22.51
N GLU A 154 -2.48 44.33 21.90
CA GLU A 154 -3.28 43.81 20.78
C GLU A 154 -4.52 43.09 21.30
N LEU A 155 -5.44 43.86 21.91
CA LEU A 155 -6.63 43.34 22.56
C LEU A 155 -7.58 42.60 21.59
N GLU A 156 -7.71 43.10 20.37
CA GLU A 156 -8.53 42.50 19.31
C GLU A 156 -8.11 41.06 18.96
N GLU A 157 -6.81 40.84 18.74
CA GLU A 157 -6.28 39.54 18.38
C GLU A 157 -6.36 38.56 19.56
N ALA A 158 -6.13 39.04 20.79
CA ALA A 158 -6.36 38.24 21.99
C ALA A 158 -7.82 37.74 22.10
N ILE A 159 -8.81 38.61 21.84
CA ILE A 159 -10.24 38.25 21.85
C ILE A 159 -10.56 37.23 20.75
N LYS A 160 -10.01 37.41 19.54
CA LYS A 160 -10.21 36.51 18.42
C LYS A 160 -9.71 35.10 18.72
N ILE A 161 -8.52 34.99 19.31
CA ILE A 161 -7.93 33.73 19.73
C ILE A 161 -8.79 33.06 20.82
N TYR A 162 -9.17 33.78 21.89
CA TYR A 162 -10.04 33.21 22.93
C TYR A 162 -11.44 32.83 22.41
N THR A 163 -11.96 33.53 21.39
CA THR A 163 -13.24 33.18 20.75
C THR A 163 -13.15 31.82 20.04
N GLN A 164 -12.03 31.56 19.35
CA GLN A 164 -11.77 30.28 18.72
C GLN A 164 -11.63 29.17 19.78
N VAL A 165 -10.90 29.42 20.86
CA VAL A 165 -10.75 28.47 21.98
C VAL A 165 -12.10 28.09 22.61
N VAL A 166 -12.99 29.06 22.85
CA VAL A 166 -14.32 28.77 23.42
C VAL A 166 -15.20 27.97 22.44
N LYS A 167 -15.04 28.18 21.12
CA LYS A 167 -15.77 27.42 20.10
C LYS A 167 -15.33 25.95 20.07
N ASP A 168 -14.04 25.70 20.27
CA ASP A 168 -13.47 24.36 20.27
C ASP A 168 -13.67 23.66 21.64
N PHE A 169 -13.78 24.41 22.74
CA PHE A 169 -13.98 23.92 24.12
C PHE A 169 -15.20 24.59 24.81
N PRO A 170 -16.43 24.29 24.38
CA PRO A 170 -17.64 24.93 24.93
C PRO A 170 -17.96 24.55 26.38
N GLY A 171 -17.27 23.57 26.97
CA GLY A 171 -17.45 23.13 28.36
C GLY A 171 -16.48 23.76 29.37
N ASP A 172 -15.48 24.51 28.92
CA ASP A 172 -14.48 25.10 29.82
C ASP A 172 -14.85 26.54 30.19
N GLU A 173 -15.33 26.71 31.43
CA GLU A 173 -15.74 28.00 31.97
C GLU A 173 -14.59 28.99 32.13
N LYS A 174 -13.34 28.52 32.25
CA LYS A 174 -12.17 29.40 32.39
C LYS A 174 -12.00 30.29 31.16
N TYR A 175 -12.12 29.71 29.96
CA TYR A 175 -11.96 30.45 28.70
C TYR A 175 -13.13 31.37 28.41
N LYS A 176 -14.35 30.97 28.77
CA LYS A 176 -15.54 31.83 28.66
C LYS A 176 -15.43 33.06 29.55
N ASN A 177 -15.01 32.88 30.81
CA ASN A 177 -14.83 33.97 31.75
C ASN A 177 -13.75 34.93 31.27
N ARG A 178 -12.60 34.42 30.82
CA ARG A 178 -11.52 35.27 30.29
C ARG A 178 -11.92 36.03 29.02
N LEU A 179 -12.63 35.39 28.11
CA LEU A 179 -13.16 36.06 26.91
C LEU A 179 -14.14 37.19 27.26
N LYS A 180 -14.96 36.99 28.29
CA LYS A 180 -15.90 38.01 28.79
C LYS A 180 -15.15 39.22 29.37
N GLU A 181 -14.16 39.00 30.22
CA GLU A 181 -13.31 40.06 30.77
C GLU A 181 -12.65 40.90 29.67
N LEU A 182 -12.05 40.26 28.66
CA LEU A 182 -11.39 40.96 27.56
C LEU A 182 -12.38 41.81 26.74
N LYS A 183 -13.60 41.32 26.52
CA LYS A 183 -14.66 42.09 25.84
C LYS A 183 -15.15 43.28 26.68
N GLU A 184 -15.23 43.13 28.00
CA GLU A 184 -15.58 44.24 28.91
C GLU A 184 -14.50 45.33 28.92
N ILE A 185 -13.22 44.93 28.96
CA ILE A 185 -12.08 45.85 28.84
C ILE A 185 -12.17 46.63 27.52
N LYS A 186 -12.46 45.93 26.42
CA LYS A 186 -12.63 46.56 25.10
C LYS A 186 -13.71 47.63 25.13
N VAL A 187 -14.89 47.32 25.68
CA VAL A 187 -16.01 48.28 25.79
C VAL A 187 -15.64 49.48 26.67
N SER A 188 -14.94 49.25 27.79
CA SER A 188 -14.46 50.32 28.68
C SER A 188 -13.45 51.26 28.00
N CYS A 189 -12.56 50.72 27.15
CA CYS A 189 -11.60 51.52 26.39
C CYS A 189 -12.28 52.45 25.38
N TYR A 190 -13.35 52.00 24.70
CA TYR A 190 -14.10 52.85 23.76
C TYR A 190 -14.98 53.91 24.44
N GLN A 191 -15.44 53.65 25.67
CA GLN A 191 -16.24 54.62 26.43
C GLN A 191 -15.41 55.74 27.08
N SER A 192 -14.08 55.56 27.16
CA SER A 192 -13.15 56.54 27.76
C SER A 192 -12.59 57.56 26.74
N THR A 193 -12.92 57.41 25.46
CA THR A 193 -12.41 58.23 24.34
C THR A 193 -13.49 59.13 23.72
N THR A 194 -14.60 59.38 24.43
CA THR A 194 -15.67 60.32 24.02
C THR A 194 -15.72 61.48 24.99
#